data_AF-A0A978W5V8-F1
#
_entry.id   AF-A0A978W5V8-F1
#
_cell.length_a   1.000
_cell.length_b   1.000
_cell.length_c   1.000
_cell.angle_alpha   90.00
_cell.angle_beta   90.00
_cell.angle_gamma   90.00
#
_symmetry.space_group_name_H-M   'P 1'
#
loop_
_entity.id
_entity.type
_entity.pdbx_description
1 polymer ?
#
loop_
_entity_poly.entity_id
_entity_poly.type
_entity_poly.pdbx_seq_one_letter_code
_entity_poly.pdbx_strand_id
1 'polypeptide(L)'
;MVTRMMFESYGLDKYCKSYAASITYLLQIIVSSNHRAVVSGNQDRYSIAQFSFSNGMVQVPQELVDDQHPLKYKPFNHLGLLRFFCTDEGYKSKCPVKAHWGV
;
A
#
# COMPACT_ATOMS: atom_id res chain seq x y z
N MET A 1 -2.37 -11.18 11.50
CA MET A 1 -3.27 -12.24 12.02
C MET A 1 -4.44 -12.47 11.07
N VAL A 2 -5.28 -11.46 10.79
CA VAL A 2 -6.46 -11.59 9.89
C VAL A 2 -6.11 -11.97 8.44
N THR A 3 -5.11 -11.34 7.82
CA THR A 3 -4.70 -11.69 6.45
C THR A 3 -4.29 -13.16 6.32
N ARG A 4 -3.60 -13.70 7.33
CA ARG A 4 -3.19 -15.11 7.34
C ARG A 4 -4.40 -16.04 7.43
N MET A 5 -5.35 -15.74 8.32
CA MET A 5 -6.59 -16.51 8.46
C MET A 5 -7.42 -16.53 7.16
N MET A 6 -7.51 -15.40 6.44
CA MET A 6 -8.17 -15.35 5.14
C MET A 6 -7.47 -16.26 4.12
N PHE A 7 -6.15 -16.15 3.97
CA PHE A 7 -5.39 -17.01 3.06
C PHE A 7 -5.53 -18.49 3.42
N GLU A 8 -5.54 -18.83 4.72
CA GLU A 8 -5.77 -20.20 5.20
C GLU A 8 -7.19 -20.69 4.84
N SER A 9 -8.23 -19.86 4.99
CA SER A 9 -9.61 -20.24 4.61
C SER A 9 -9.78 -20.56 3.12
N TYR A 10 -8.96 -19.96 2.25
CA TYR A 10 -8.97 -20.20 0.81
C TYR A 10 -7.92 -21.24 0.37
N GLY A 11 -7.17 -21.86 1.28
CA GLY A 11 -6.10 -22.81 0.94
C GLY A 11 -4.91 -22.19 0.21
N LEU A 12 -4.66 -20.90 0.44
CA LEU A 12 -3.62 -20.09 -0.20
C LEU A 12 -2.47 -19.72 0.75
N ASP A 13 -2.31 -20.42 1.88
CA ASP A 13 -1.33 -20.14 2.94
C ASP A 13 0.10 -19.94 2.42
N LYS A 14 0.52 -20.73 1.41
CA LYS A 14 1.83 -20.63 0.76
C LYS A 14 2.12 -19.24 0.18
N TYR A 15 1.09 -18.47 -0.18
CA TYR A 15 1.25 -17.13 -0.76
C TYR A 15 1.31 -16.01 0.29
N CYS A 16 0.99 -16.27 1.56
CA CYS A 16 0.87 -15.23 2.58
C CYS A 16 2.18 -14.44 2.77
N LYS A 17 3.34 -15.10 2.72
CA LYS A 17 4.65 -14.44 2.84
C LYS A 17 5.00 -13.61 1.61
N SER A 18 4.78 -14.16 0.42
CA SER A 18 5.00 -13.46 -0.85
C SER A 18 4.11 -12.22 -0.95
N TYR A 19 2.85 -12.35 -0.55
CA TYR A 19 1.90 -11.26 -0.47
C TYR A 19 2.34 -10.16 0.50
N ALA A 20 2.82 -10.51 1.70
CA ALA A 20 3.37 -9.52 2.64
C ALA A 20 4.61 -8.81 2.07
N ALA A 21 5.48 -9.55 1.37
CA ALA A 21 6.65 -8.98 0.71
C ALA A 21 6.27 -8.06 -0.46
N SER A 22 5.19 -8.35 -1.19
CA SER A 22 4.77 -7.56 -2.35
C SER A 22 4.59 -6.06 -2.05
N ILE A 23 4.26 -5.70 -0.80
CA ILE A 23 4.11 -4.30 -0.36
C ILE A 23 5.38 -3.46 -0.60
N THR A 24 6.57 -4.05 -0.48
CA THR A 24 7.83 -3.31 -0.71
C THR A 24 8.11 -3.08 -2.19
N TYR A 25 7.71 -4.04 -3.05
CA TYR A 25 7.86 -3.94 -4.51
C TYR A 25 6.94 -2.86 -5.12
N LEU A 26 5.77 -2.64 -4.51
CA LEU A 26 4.80 -1.63 -4.95
C LEU A 26 5.32 -0.20 -4.92
N LEU A 27 6.42 0.10 -4.22
CA LEU A 27 6.90 1.48 -4.13
C LEU A 27 7.85 1.88 -5.27
N GLN A 28 8.52 0.92 -5.92
CA GLN A 28 9.57 1.25 -6.89
C GLN A 28 9.12 1.02 -8.35
N ILE A 29 8.48 -0.12 -8.60
CA ILE A 29 8.16 -0.60 -9.96
C ILE A 29 6.69 -0.38 -10.30
N ILE A 30 5.78 -0.71 -9.39
CA ILE A 30 4.34 -0.70 -9.66
C ILE A 30 3.76 0.65 -9.25
N VAL A 31 3.05 1.31 -10.17
CA VAL A 31 2.40 2.60 -9.86
C VAL A 31 1.05 2.35 -9.21
N SER A 32 0.77 3.06 -8.11
CA SER A 32 -0.57 3.06 -7.51
C SER A 32 -1.53 3.87 -8.37
N SER A 33 -2.51 3.20 -8.96
CA SER A 33 -3.53 3.84 -9.80
C SER A 33 -4.63 4.50 -8.96
N ASN A 34 -4.95 5.75 -9.27
CA ASN A 34 -6.13 6.41 -8.73
C ASN A 34 -7.39 5.68 -9.20
N HIS A 35 -8.28 5.34 -8.27
CA HIS A 35 -9.55 4.67 -8.55
C HIS A 35 -10.70 5.45 -7.91
N ARG A 36 -11.88 5.39 -8.54
CA ARG A 36 -13.10 6.05 -8.03
C ARG A 36 -14.29 5.12 -8.18
N ALA A 37 -14.97 4.83 -7.08
CA ALA A 37 -16.27 4.19 -7.11
C ALA A 37 -17.33 5.28 -7.39
N VAL A 38 -18.01 5.17 -8.53
CA VAL A 38 -19.15 6.02 -8.86
C VAL A 38 -20.42 5.23 -8.60
N VAL A 39 -21.35 5.83 -7.85
CA VAL A 39 -22.71 5.31 -7.71
C VAL A 39 -23.53 5.82 -8.89
N SER A 40 -24.13 4.91 -9.65
CA SER A 40 -24.95 5.24 -10.82
C SER A 40 -26.20 4.38 -10.83
N GLY A 41 -27.37 5.00 -11.01
CA GLY A 41 -28.67 4.32 -11.07
C GLY A 41 -29.40 4.25 -9.72
N ASN A 42 -30.56 3.59 -9.72
CA ASN A 42 -31.46 3.45 -8.57
C ASN A 42 -31.30 2.11 -7.82
N GLN A 43 -30.19 1.39 -8.03
CA GLN A 43 -29.96 0.09 -7.40
C GLN A 43 -28.82 0.16 -6.40
N ASP A 44 -28.97 -0.58 -5.30
CA ASP A 44 -27.94 -0.73 -4.29
C ASP A 44 -26.73 -1.47 -4.85
N ARG A 45 -25.53 -0.95 -4.57
CA ARG A 45 -24.26 -1.60 -4.89
C ARG A 45 -23.52 -1.94 -3.60
N TYR A 46 -23.23 -3.22 -3.43
CA TYR A 46 -22.40 -3.72 -2.32
C TYR A 46 -21.00 -4.05 -2.81
N SER A 47 -19.98 -3.67 -2.03
CA SER A 47 -18.59 -4.00 -2.32
C SER A 47 -17.83 -4.28 -1.04
N ILE A 48 -16.89 -5.22 -1.11
CA ILE A 48 -15.95 -5.54 -0.04
C ILE A 48 -14.56 -5.26 -0.57
N ALA A 49 -13.76 -4.51 0.20
CA ALA A 49 -12.36 -4.26 -0.11
C ALA A 49 -11.48 -4.95 0.93
N GLN A 50 -10.50 -5.70 0.46
CA GLN A 50 -9.47 -6.29 1.29
C GLN A 50 -8.19 -5.48 1.14
N PHE A 51 -7.67 -4.98 2.26
CA PHE A 51 -6.41 -4.27 2.31
C PHE A 51 -5.38 -5.08 3.08
N SER A 52 -4.11 -4.76 2.87
CA SER A 52 -3.06 -5.30 3.72
C SER A 52 -2.01 -4.29 4.03
N PHE A 53 -1.52 -4.42 5.24
CA PHE A 53 -0.66 -3.46 5.87
C PHE A 53 0.55 -4.19 6.41
N SER A 54 1.73 -3.62 6.20
CA SER A 54 2.95 -4.10 6.82
C SER A 54 3.16 -3.43 8.18
N ASN A 55 3.66 -4.19 9.15
CA ASN A 55 4.16 -3.60 10.39
C ASN A 55 5.67 -3.35 10.23
N GLY A 56 6.12 -2.15 10.58
CA GLY A 56 7.53 -1.76 10.52
C GLY A 56 7.86 -0.79 9.38
N MET A 57 9.15 -0.74 9.04
CA MET A 57 9.70 0.14 8.01
C MET A 57 9.52 -0.46 6.63
N VAL A 58 8.92 0.30 5.72
CA VAL A 58 8.91 0.01 4.30
C VAL A 58 10.18 0.61 3.70
N GLN A 59 10.90 -0.20 2.94
CA GLN A 59 12.11 0.20 2.25
C GLN A 59 12.10 -0.43 0.85
N VAL A 60 12.63 0.32 -0.12
CA VAL A 60 12.84 -0.21 -1.46
C VAL A 60 13.97 -1.24 -1.38
N PRO A 61 13.77 -2.48 -1.86
CA PRO A 61 14.84 -3.46 -1.94
C PRO A 61 16.00 -2.94 -2.80
N GLN A 62 17.24 -3.15 -2.38
CA GLN A 62 18.43 -2.59 -3.04
C GLN A 62 18.58 -3.11 -4.48
N GLU A 63 18.15 -4.33 -4.73
CA GLU A 63 18.13 -4.95 -6.05
C GLU A 63 17.20 -4.26 -7.06
N LEU A 64 16.32 -3.36 -6.60
CA LEU A 64 15.42 -2.55 -7.45
C LEU A 64 15.90 -1.11 -7.64
N VAL A 65 17.10 -0.78 -7.15
CA VAL A 65 17.71 0.54 -7.27
C VAL A 65 18.91 0.43 -8.21
N ASP A 66 18.80 1.06 -9.36
CA ASP A 66 19.84 1.09 -10.39
C ASP A 66 19.88 2.47 -11.07
N ASP A 67 20.77 2.65 -12.04
CA ASP A 67 20.96 3.93 -12.74
C ASP A 67 19.71 4.36 -13.55
N GLN A 68 18.89 3.42 -14.00
CA GLN A 68 17.62 3.69 -14.69
C GLN A 68 16.45 3.92 -13.71
N HIS A 69 16.53 3.31 -12.53
CA HIS A 69 15.52 3.34 -11.48
C HIS A 69 16.12 3.84 -10.16
N PRO A 70 16.45 5.14 -10.06
CA PRO A 70 17.00 5.70 -8.83
C PRO A 70 16.00 5.57 -7.68
N LEU A 71 16.51 5.59 -6.45
CA LEU A 71 15.70 5.49 -5.24
C LEU A 71 14.69 6.65 -5.18
N LYS A 72 13.39 6.34 -5.24
CA LYS A 72 12.31 7.35 -5.24
C LYS A 72 11.81 7.73 -3.85
N TYR A 73 12.02 6.86 -2.86
CA TYR A 73 11.48 7.02 -1.52
C TYR A 73 12.52 6.62 -0.47
N LYS A 74 12.66 7.44 0.57
CA LYS A 74 13.40 7.06 1.77
C LYS A 74 12.59 6.01 2.55
N PRO A 75 13.24 5.13 3.34
CA PRO A 75 12.52 4.22 4.21
C PRO A 75 11.55 4.96 5.15
N PHE A 76 10.33 4.46 5.30
CA PHE A 76 9.30 5.09 6.15
C PHE A 76 8.46 4.06 6.91
N ASN A 77 7.82 4.47 8.00
CA ASN A 77 6.96 3.58 8.78
C ASN A 77 5.58 3.47 8.13
N HIS A 78 5.17 2.25 7.74
CA HIS A 78 3.91 2.04 7.03
C HIS A 78 2.67 2.51 7.82
N LEU A 79 2.61 2.16 9.11
CA LEU A 79 1.49 2.54 9.97
C LEU A 79 1.51 4.04 10.29
N GLY A 80 2.69 4.65 10.37
CA GLY A 80 2.85 6.09 10.45
C GLY A 80 2.25 6.79 9.25
N LEU A 81 2.43 6.25 8.04
CA LEU A 81 1.90 6.83 6.82
C LEU A 81 0.38 6.79 6.83
N LEU A 82 -0.21 5.66 7.23
CA LEU A 82 -1.66 5.52 7.37
C LEU A 82 -2.22 6.51 8.40
N ARG A 83 -1.54 6.71 9.53
CA ARG A 83 -1.95 7.70 10.54
C ARG A 83 -1.92 9.12 9.98
N PHE A 84 -0.89 9.47 9.20
CA PHE A 84 -0.81 10.75 8.52
C PHE A 84 -1.92 10.92 7.48
N PHE A 85 -2.23 9.87 6.69
CA PHE A 85 -3.36 9.89 5.76
C PHE A 85 -4.71 10.20 6.43
N CYS A 86 -4.88 9.82 7.70
CA CYS A 86 -6.08 10.13 8.47
C CYS A 86 -6.14 11.56 9.01
N THR A 87 -5.09 12.37 8.83
CA THR A 87 -5.12 13.81 9.19
C THR A 87 -5.63 14.64 8.03
N ASP A 88 -6.12 15.84 8.34
CA ASP A 88 -6.55 16.83 7.34
C ASP A 88 -5.45 17.15 6.32
N GLU A 89 -4.22 17.28 6.79
CA GLU A 89 -3.04 17.57 5.97
C GLU A 89 -2.71 16.41 5.03
N GLY A 90 -2.66 15.18 5.57
CA GLY A 90 -2.36 14.00 4.77
C GLY A 90 -3.45 13.67 3.77
N TYR A 91 -4.71 13.83 4.14
CA TYR A 91 -5.85 13.59 3.25
C TYR A 91 -5.88 14.56 2.06
N LYS A 92 -5.51 15.83 2.28
CA LYS A 92 -5.48 16.86 1.22
C LYS A 92 -4.19 16.82 0.39
N SER A 93 -3.17 16.08 0.83
CA SER A 93 -1.89 16.02 0.13
C SER A 93 -1.98 15.19 -1.16
N LYS A 94 -1.41 15.71 -2.24
CA LYS A 94 -1.29 15.00 -3.52
C LYS A 94 -0.37 13.78 -3.44
N CYS A 95 0.60 13.80 -2.53
CA CYS A 95 1.52 12.69 -2.30
C CYS A 95 1.89 12.62 -0.81
N PRO A 96 1.12 11.87 0.00
CA PRO A 96 1.28 11.89 1.46
C PRO A 96 2.61 11.32 1.94
N VAL A 97 3.22 10.40 1.17
CA VAL A 97 4.58 9.91 1.42
C VAL A 97 5.60 11.06 1.34
N LYS A 98 5.52 11.88 0.29
CA LYS A 98 6.42 13.04 0.12
C LYS A 98 6.14 14.14 1.14
N ALA A 99 4.86 14.40 1.44
CA ALA A 99 4.48 15.44 2.40
C ALA A 99 4.97 15.12 3.82
N HIS A 100 4.91 13.84 4.23
CA HIS A 100 5.28 13.48 5.60
C HIS A 100 6.78 13.16 5.78
N TRP A 101 7.49 12.67 4.74
CA TRP A 101 8.91 12.29 4.82
C TRP A 101 9.86 13.00 3.85
N GLY A 102 9.38 13.99 3.09
CA GLY A 102 10.20 14.94 2.36
C GLY A 102 11.14 14.32 1.31
N VAL A 103 10.60 13.52 0.38
CA VAL A 103 11.36 13.01 -0.77
C VAL A 103 11.02 13.75 -2.05
#